data_AF-A0A522S3B2-F1
#
_entry.id   AF-A0A522S3B2-F1
#
_cell.length_a   1.000
_cell.length_b   1.000
_cell.length_c   1.000
_cell.angle_alpha   90.00
_cell.angle_beta   90.00
_cell.angle_gamma   90.00
#
_symmetry.space_group_name_H-M   'P 1'
#
loop_
_entity.id
_entity.type
_entity.pdbx_description
1 polymer ?
#
loop_
_entity_poly.entity_id
_entity_poly.type
_entity_poly.pdbx_seq_one_letter_code
_entity_poly.pdbx_strand_id
1 'polypeptide(L)'
;MKALVKSPFVWLLRREYWQERRGALWSQVTLAAILIVLSIFGIIVAEAARIRAGVNVHFVTGGDIGQTLASALSHDTPGLVLGLDSMMWTFGLMAALVLSFTLFFYLLGALYDDRKDRSILFWKSLPVSDTATVLSKVVTAILVLPLIALGVTLAGYLGEQIVASIWFAAHGLNPFTLLWAHWGPYSTWLHLVATIPVSAVWALPAIGWLLFWSAAARSKPFLWAVMVPVLAGVLNSWIALLRLPHVPIEFFWGNLVARPLLSIIPGSWVTTYAANPGFVIPADITGIDRTLGTFGTMYQTLLQPEMWIGAIVGTALIAAAIWFRRWRDEV
;
A
#
# COMPACT_ATOMS: atom_id res chain seq x y z
N MET A 1 19.57 13.78 -21.74
CA MET A 1 18.09 13.65 -21.75
C MET A 1 17.50 13.05 -23.04
N LYS A 2 17.87 13.50 -24.26
CA LYS A 2 17.29 12.97 -25.53
C LYS A 2 17.55 11.48 -25.81
N ALA A 3 18.61 10.87 -25.26
CA ALA A 3 18.89 9.44 -25.42
C ALA A 3 18.06 8.54 -24.49
N LEU A 4 17.76 8.98 -23.26
CA LEU A 4 16.89 8.25 -22.31
C LEU A 4 15.45 8.15 -22.83
N VAL A 5 14.97 9.17 -23.54
CA VAL A 5 13.64 9.19 -24.18
C VAL A 5 13.53 8.20 -25.34
N LYS A 6 14.64 7.70 -25.89
CA LYS A 6 14.66 6.73 -27.01
C LYS A 6 14.77 5.26 -26.58
N SER A 7 14.89 4.98 -25.28
CA SER A 7 14.95 3.58 -24.82
C SER A 7 13.56 2.93 -24.94
N PRO A 8 13.45 1.75 -25.60
CA PRO A 8 12.20 1.00 -25.71
C PRO A 8 11.55 0.74 -24.34
N PHE A 9 12.35 0.58 -23.28
CA PHE A 9 11.86 0.35 -21.93
C PHE A 9 11.15 1.57 -21.31
N VAL A 10 11.69 2.77 -21.53
CA VAL A 10 11.05 4.02 -21.04
C VAL A 10 9.70 4.24 -21.72
N TRP A 11 9.58 3.85 -22.99
CA TRP A 11 8.32 3.90 -23.70
C TRP A 11 7.29 2.91 -23.13
N LEU A 12 7.71 1.69 -22.78
CA LEU A 12 6.85 0.72 -22.10
C LEU A 12 6.35 1.26 -20.75
N LEU A 13 7.24 1.85 -19.93
CA LEU A 13 6.82 2.47 -18.67
C LEU A 13 5.82 3.60 -18.87
N ARG A 14 6.04 4.46 -19.88
CA ARG A 14 5.10 5.52 -20.22
C ARG A 14 3.75 4.95 -20.65
N ARG A 15 3.74 3.87 -21.44
CA ARG A 15 2.51 3.16 -21.82
C ARG A 15 1.77 2.64 -20.59
N GLU A 16 2.45 1.89 -19.73
CA GLU A 16 1.84 1.33 -18.50
C GLU A 16 1.25 2.45 -17.63
N TYR A 17 1.98 3.56 -17.47
CA TYR A 17 1.44 4.73 -16.78
C TYR A 17 0.15 5.24 -17.42
N TRP A 18 0.08 5.40 -18.75
CA TRP A 18 -1.13 5.91 -19.41
C TRP A 18 -2.31 4.95 -19.36
N GLN A 19 -2.08 3.65 -19.42
CA GLN A 19 -3.12 2.63 -19.29
C GLN A 19 -3.69 2.64 -17.86
N GLU A 20 -2.81 2.65 -16.87
CA GLU A 20 -3.19 2.55 -15.46
C GLU A 20 -3.51 3.89 -14.81
N ARG A 21 -3.19 5.03 -15.43
CA ARG A 21 -3.39 6.37 -14.84
C ARG A 21 -4.81 6.55 -14.33
N ARG A 22 -5.81 6.04 -15.06
CA ARG A 22 -7.21 6.14 -14.63
C ARG A 22 -7.44 5.38 -13.33
N GLY A 23 -7.05 4.12 -13.26
CA GLY A 23 -7.20 3.30 -12.06
C GLY A 23 -6.35 3.81 -10.89
N ALA A 24 -5.07 4.08 -11.13
CA ALA A 24 -4.09 4.43 -10.11
C ALA A 24 -4.26 5.83 -9.54
N LEU A 25 -4.38 6.86 -10.39
CA LEU A 25 -4.48 8.23 -9.93
C LEU A 25 -5.86 8.51 -9.34
N TRP A 26 -6.93 8.13 -10.05
CA TRP A 26 -8.28 8.52 -9.63
C TRP A 26 -8.79 7.70 -8.45
N SER A 27 -8.38 6.43 -8.27
CA SER A 27 -8.75 5.70 -7.05
C SER A 27 -8.24 6.41 -5.79
N GLN A 28 -7.00 6.88 -5.82
CA GLN A 28 -6.37 7.60 -4.71
C GLN A 28 -6.99 9.00 -4.54
N VAL A 29 -7.25 9.71 -5.63
CA VAL A 29 -7.87 11.05 -5.58
C VAL A 29 -9.30 10.96 -5.04
N THR A 30 -10.08 9.96 -5.49
CA THR A 30 -11.44 9.72 -5.01
C THR A 30 -11.43 9.34 -3.54
N LEU A 31 -10.51 8.48 -3.10
CA LEU A 31 -10.35 8.17 -1.67
C LEU A 31 -10.07 9.44 -0.87
N ALA A 32 -9.07 10.23 -1.28
CA ALA A 32 -8.70 11.46 -0.59
C ALA A 32 -9.89 12.43 -0.47
N ALA A 33 -10.64 12.62 -1.57
CA ALA A 33 -11.83 13.45 -1.58
C ALA A 33 -12.93 12.91 -0.64
N ILE A 34 -13.17 11.61 -0.63
CA ILE A 34 -14.15 10.97 0.27
C ILE A 34 -13.74 11.19 1.73
N LEU A 35 -12.47 10.97 2.08
CA LEU A 35 -12.00 11.14 3.46
C LEU A 35 -12.15 12.59 3.94
N ILE A 36 -11.79 13.56 3.10
CA ILE A 36 -11.98 15.00 3.41
C ILE A 36 -13.46 15.33 3.59
N VAL A 37 -14.33 14.85 2.69
CA VAL A 37 -15.78 15.07 2.79
C VAL A 37 -16.35 14.46 4.07
N LEU A 38 -15.97 13.21 4.39
CA LEU A 38 -16.39 12.55 5.62
C LEU A 38 -15.88 13.27 6.86
N SER A 39 -14.68 13.82 6.84
CA SER A 39 -14.14 14.64 7.94
C SER A 39 -14.98 15.91 8.13
N ILE A 40 -15.29 16.64 7.06
CA ILE A 40 -16.16 17.83 7.13
C ILE A 40 -17.53 17.47 7.69
N PHE A 41 -18.15 16.39 7.22
CA PHE A 41 -19.43 15.91 7.77
C PHE A 41 -19.31 15.53 9.25
N GLY A 42 -18.22 14.86 9.64
CA GLY A 42 -17.93 14.50 11.02
C GLY A 42 -17.83 15.72 11.93
N ILE A 43 -17.12 16.76 11.48
CA ILE A 43 -17.02 18.05 12.16
C ILE A 43 -18.41 18.66 12.34
N ILE A 44 -19.22 18.77 11.26
CA ILE A 44 -20.57 19.36 11.33
C ILE A 44 -21.46 18.59 12.32
N VAL A 45 -21.42 17.26 12.31
CA VAL A 45 -22.21 16.42 13.22
C VAL A 45 -21.75 16.59 14.66
N ALA A 46 -20.45 16.58 14.92
CA ALA A 46 -19.88 16.78 16.25
C ALA A 46 -20.27 18.15 16.83
N GLU A 47 -20.21 19.20 16.01
CA GLU A 47 -20.66 20.56 16.34
C GLU A 47 -22.15 20.62 16.67
N ALA A 48 -22.99 20.06 15.80
CA ALA A 48 -24.44 20.07 16.00
C ALA A 48 -24.85 19.30 17.27
N ALA A 49 -24.20 18.17 17.56
CA ALA A 49 -24.48 17.39 18.75
C ALA A 49 -24.03 18.12 20.03
N ARG A 50 -22.86 18.76 20.01
CA ARG A 50 -22.37 19.57 21.13
C ARG A 50 -23.33 20.71 21.47
N ILE A 51 -23.82 21.43 20.46
CA ILE A 51 -24.78 22.54 20.64
C ILE A 51 -26.14 22.03 21.15
N ARG A 52 -26.66 20.91 20.61
CA ARG A 52 -28.03 20.44 20.90
C ARG A 52 -28.16 19.64 22.18
N ALA A 53 -27.17 18.80 22.50
CA ALA A 53 -27.26 17.83 23.59
C ALA A 53 -26.35 18.16 24.76
N GLY A 54 -25.43 19.12 24.63
CA GLY A 54 -24.35 19.33 25.61
C GLY A 54 -23.42 18.12 25.73
N VAL A 55 -23.50 17.18 24.80
CA VAL A 55 -22.70 15.95 24.76
C VAL A 55 -21.56 16.18 23.78
N ASN A 56 -20.33 15.94 24.22
CA ASN A 56 -19.16 15.89 23.34
C ASN A 56 -19.24 14.58 22.55
N VAL A 57 -19.58 14.67 21.26
CA VAL A 57 -19.54 13.53 20.36
C VAL A 57 -18.12 13.38 19.84
N HIS A 58 -17.49 12.27 20.22
CA HIS A 58 -16.17 11.87 19.75
C HIS A 58 -16.32 11.19 18.39
N PHE A 59 -15.89 11.86 17.33
CA PHE A 59 -15.87 11.28 15.99
C PHE A 59 -14.54 10.55 15.78
N VAL A 60 -14.58 9.24 15.54
CA VAL A 60 -13.37 8.39 15.39
C VAL A 60 -13.18 8.03 13.92
N THR A 61 -12.84 9.03 13.11
CA THR A 61 -12.42 8.82 11.72
C THR A 61 -11.13 9.58 11.51
N GLY A 62 -10.02 9.02 11.99
CA GLY A 62 -8.73 9.73 12.02
C GLY A 62 -8.25 10.13 13.40
N GLY A 63 -9.03 9.99 14.45
CA GLY A 63 -8.66 10.48 15.78
C GLY A 63 -9.80 11.25 16.39
N ASP A 64 -9.82 11.32 17.70
CA ASP A 64 -10.90 11.98 18.42
C ASP A 64 -10.76 13.50 18.31
N ILE A 65 -11.44 14.09 17.31
CA ILE A 65 -11.43 15.53 17.04
C ILE A 65 -11.79 16.35 18.30
N GLY A 66 -12.66 15.81 19.16
CA GLY A 66 -13.03 16.42 20.44
C GLY A 66 -11.87 16.43 21.43
N GLN A 67 -11.13 15.32 21.55
CA GLN A 67 -9.92 15.25 22.37
C GLN A 67 -8.79 16.11 21.80
N THR A 68 -8.62 16.17 20.48
CA THR A 68 -7.60 17.02 19.84
C THR A 68 -7.87 18.50 20.14
N LEU A 69 -9.13 18.94 20.09
CA LEU A 69 -9.50 20.29 20.48
C LEU A 69 -9.37 20.53 21.99
N ALA A 70 -9.78 19.57 22.82
CA ALA A 70 -9.59 19.68 24.26
C ALA A 70 -8.11 19.84 24.62
N SER A 71 -7.24 19.06 23.98
CA SER A 71 -5.78 19.12 24.13
C SER A 71 -5.23 20.47 23.68
N ALA A 72 -5.71 21.00 22.55
CA ALA A 72 -5.33 22.33 22.09
C ALA A 72 -5.75 23.45 23.04
N LEU A 73 -6.97 23.38 23.58
CA LEU A 73 -7.49 24.35 24.54
C LEU A 73 -6.75 24.28 25.88
N SER A 74 -6.38 23.07 26.33
CA SER A 74 -5.59 22.85 27.54
C SER A 74 -4.09 23.07 27.35
N HIS A 75 -3.63 23.46 26.15
CA HIS A 75 -2.22 23.59 25.78
C HIS A 75 -1.41 22.29 26.02
N ASP A 76 -2.06 21.13 25.92
CA ASP A 76 -1.45 19.82 25.98
C ASP A 76 -0.89 19.44 24.61
N THR A 77 0.38 19.79 24.39
CA THR A 77 1.07 19.55 23.12
C THR A 77 1.25 18.05 22.80
N PRO A 78 1.58 17.14 23.74
CA PRO A 78 1.56 15.70 23.48
C PRO A 78 0.22 15.17 22.97
N GLY A 79 -0.89 15.53 23.62
CA GLY A 79 -2.23 15.10 23.21
C GLY A 79 -2.63 15.61 21.83
N LEU A 80 -2.27 16.86 21.54
CA LEU A 80 -2.47 17.48 20.22
C LEU A 80 -1.69 16.75 19.12
N VAL A 81 -0.39 16.49 19.33
CA VAL A 81 0.46 15.77 18.36
C VAL A 81 -0.07 14.37 18.11
N LEU A 82 -0.48 13.65 19.17
CA LEU A 82 -1.05 12.31 19.04
C LEU A 82 -2.32 12.30 18.18
N GLY A 83 -3.22 13.27 18.38
CA GLY A 83 -4.45 13.41 17.61
C GLY A 83 -4.20 13.75 16.14
N LEU A 84 -3.17 14.56 15.83
CA LEU A 84 -2.79 14.88 14.45
C LEU A 84 -2.12 13.70 13.76
N ASP A 85 -1.24 13.00 14.46
CA ASP A 85 -0.58 11.80 13.95
C ASP A 85 -1.60 10.71 13.63
N SER A 86 -2.62 10.50 14.47
CA SER A 86 -3.66 9.51 14.19
C SER A 86 -4.45 9.81 12.91
N MET A 87 -4.61 11.10 12.56
CA MET A 87 -5.34 11.52 11.36
C MET A 87 -4.54 11.18 10.12
N MET A 88 -3.25 11.52 10.14
CA MET A 88 -2.28 11.14 9.12
C MET A 88 -2.25 9.62 8.92
N TRP A 89 -2.27 8.87 10.02
CA TRP A 89 -2.25 7.41 10.03
C TRP A 89 -3.45 6.78 9.35
N THR A 90 -4.64 7.25 9.70
CA THR A 90 -5.87 6.74 9.10
C THR A 90 -5.88 7.01 7.60
N PHE A 91 -5.44 8.20 7.18
CA PHE A 91 -5.31 8.55 5.78
C PHE A 91 -4.32 7.63 5.04
N GLY A 92 -3.14 7.42 5.62
CA GLY A 92 -2.11 6.55 5.07
C GLY A 92 -2.55 5.09 4.96
N LEU A 93 -3.24 4.56 5.98
CA LEU A 93 -3.75 3.19 6.00
C LEU A 93 -4.83 2.97 4.94
N MET A 94 -5.77 3.91 4.80
CA MET A 94 -6.80 3.83 3.77
C MET A 94 -6.19 3.93 2.37
N ALA A 95 -5.21 4.80 2.17
CA ALA A 95 -4.51 4.91 0.89
C ALA A 95 -3.72 3.63 0.56
N ALA A 96 -3.04 3.04 1.55
CA ALA A 96 -2.35 1.77 1.40
C ALA A 96 -3.33 0.64 1.04
N LEU A 97 -4.51 0.59 1.65
CA LEU A 97 -5.56 -0.37 1.32
C LEU A 97 -6.01 -0.23 -0.13
N VAL A 98 -6.35 0.98 -0.57
CA VAL A 98 -6.77 1.23 -1.97
C VAL A 98 -5.63 0.89 -2.94
N LEU A 99 -4.39 1.26 -2.62
CA LEU A 99 -3.22 0.91 -3.43
C LEU A 99 -3.02 -0.60 -3.52
N SER A 100 -3.27 -1.33 -2.43
CA SER A 100 -3.18 -2.80 -2.40
C SER A 100 -4.15 -3.42 -3.40
N PHE A 101 -5.41 -2.96 -3.42
CA PHE A 101 -6.39 -3.42 -4.40
C PHE A 101 -5.99 -3.06 -5.84
N THR A 102 -5.54 -1.82 -6.06
CA THR A 102 -5.05 -1.39 -7.38
C THR A 102 -3.90 -2.27 -7.86
N LEU A 103 -2.88 -2.49 -7.02
CA LEU A 103 -1.73 -3.33 -7.36
C LEU A 103 -2.12 -4.78 -7.60
N PHE A 104 -2.97 -5.34 -6.74
CA PHE A 104 -3.41 -6.72 -6.84
C PHE A 104 -4.10 -7.00 -8.17
N PHE A 105 -5.11 -6.18 -8.53
CA PHE A 105 -5.84 -6.34 -9.79
C PHE A 105 -5.01 -5.95 -11.01
N TYR A 106 -4.15 -4.93 -10.90
CA TYR A 106 -3.20 -4.57 -11.94
C TYR A 106 -2.32 -5.77 -12.31
N LEU A 107 -1.59 -6.33 -11.34
CA LEU A 107 -0.64 -7.43 -11.59
C LEU A 107 -1.32 -8.68 -12.14
N LEU A 108 -2.52 -8.97 -11.65
CA LEU A 108 -3.29 -10.13 -12.03
C LEU A 108 -3.90 -10.00 -13.45
N GLY A 109 -4.31 -8.80 -13.85
CA GLY A 109 -4.81 -8.51 -15.20
C GLY A 109 -3.69 -8.28 -16.22
N ALA A 110 -2.50 -7.84 -15.78
CA ALA A 110 -1.51 -7.23 -16.65
C ALA A 110 -1.04 -8.07 -17.86
N LEU A 111 -0.92 -9.38 -17.73
CA LEU A 111 -0.53 -10.29 -18.83
C LEU A 111 -1.71 -11.06 -19.40
N TYR A 112 -2.77 -11.24 -18.61
CA TYR A 112 -4.01 -11.89 -19.04
C TYR A 112 -4.78 -11.03 -20.04
N ASP A 113 -4.96 -9.75 -19.72
CA ASP A 113 -5.71 -8.79 -20.55
C ASP A 113 -4.98 -8.52 -21.87
N ASP A 114 -3.64 -8.50 -21.87
CA ASP A 114 -2.81 -8.42 -23.09
C ASP A 114 -3.18 -9.54 -24.10
N ARG A 115 -3.45 -10.77 -23.62
CA ARG A 115 -3.86 -11.90 -24.46
C ARG A 115 -5.33 -11.85 -24.82
N LYS A 116 -6.17 -11.56 -23.83
CA LYS A 116 -7.62 -11.48 -23.99
C LYS A 116 -8.01 -10.47 -25.08
N ASP A 117 -7.35 -9.31 -25.09
CA ASP A 117 -7.58 -8.26 -26.07
C ASP A 117 -6.74 -8.42 -27.34
N ARG A 118 -5.96 -9.52 -27.45
CA ARG A 118 -5.01 -9.81 -28.54
C ARG A 118 -3.97 -8.73 -28.80
N SER A 119 -3.80 -7.79 -27.88
CA SER A 119 -2.80 -6.72 -27.97
C SER A 119 -1.38 -7.28 -27.91
N ILE A 120 -1.20 -8.48 -27.36
CA ILE A 120 0.07 -9.23 -27.37
C ILE A 120 0.69 -9.36 -28.77
N LEU A 121 -0.12 -9.55 -29.83
CA LEU A 121 0.37 -9.69 -31.21
C LEU A 121 1.00 -8.38 -31.73
N PHE A 122 0.36 -7.25 -31.40
CA PHE A 122 0.90 -5.94 -31.71
C PHE A 122 2.21 -5.70 -30.94
N TRP A 123 2.26 -6.04 -29.65
CA TRP A 123 3.47 -5.87 -28.84
C TRP A 123 4.64 -6.72 -29.32
N LYS A 124 4.37 -7.95 -29.78
CA LYS A 124 5.39 -8.83 -30.37
C LYS A 124 5.91 -8.32 -31.74
N SER A 125 5.13 -7.54 -32.47
CA SER A 125 5.59 -6.91 -33.73
C SER A 125 6.52 -5.71 -33.54
N LEU A 126 6.53 -5.13 -32.34
CA LEU A 126 7.42 -4.01 -32.00
C LEU A 126 8.79 -4.54 -31.55
N PRO A 127 9.87 -3.74 -31.66
CA PRO A 127 11.21 -4.13 -31.23
C PRO A 127 11.37 -4.08 -29.69
N VAL A 128 10.47 -4.75 -28.97
CA VAL A 128 10.46 -4.89 -27.50
C VAL A 128 10.44 -6.36 -27.12
N SER A 129 11.24 -6.75 -26.12
CA SER A 129 11.28 -8.14 -25.67
C SER A 129 10.17 -8.45 -24.66
N ASP A 130 9.79 -9.72 -24.54
CA ASP A 130 8.86 -10.18 -23.51
C ASP A 130 9.40 -9.89 -22.11
N THR A 131 10.71 -10.05 -21.91
CA THR A 131 11.38 -9.68 -20.65
C THR A 131 11.18 -8.21 -20.33
N ALA A 132 11.41 -7.31 -21.29
CA ALA A 132 11.21 -5.87 -21.08
C ALA A 132 9.75 -5.53 -20.74
N THR A 133 8.79 -6.23 -21.36
CA THR A 133 7.36 -6.03 -21.11
C THR A 133 6.92 -6.50 -19.73
N VAL A 134 7.41 -7.65 -19.26
CA VAL A 134 7.10 -8.11 -17.89
C VAL A 134 7.82 -7.23 -16.87
N LEU A 135 9.08 -6.88 -17.09
CA LEU A 135 9.83 -6.01 -16.17
C LEU A 135 9.25 -4.59 -16.11
N SER A 136 8.67 -4.06 -17.19
CA SER A 136 7.99 -2.76 -17.11
C SER A 136 6.79 -2.82 -16.17
N LYS A 137 6.06 -3.95 -16.14
CA LYS A 137 4.95 -4.17 -15.20
C LYS A 137 5.41 -4.29 -13.76
N VAL A 138 6.52 -5.00 -13.53
CA VAL A 138 7.17 -5.09 -12.20
C VAL A 138 7.58 -3.70 -11.72
N VAL A 139 8.29 -2.92 -12.55
CA VAL A 139 8.72 -1.55 -12.21
C VAL A 139 7.53 -0.63 -11.96
N THR A 140 6.46 -0.76 -12.74
CA THR A 140 5.22 0.00 -12.51
C THR A 140 4.63 -0.33 -11.13
N ALA A 141 4.58 -1.60 -10.74
CA ALA A 141 4.04 -2.03 -9.46
C ALA A 141 4.90 -1.63 -8.25
N ILE A 142 6.24 -1.74 -8.33
CA ILE A 142 7.12 -1.44 -7.19
C ILE A 142 7.45 0.04 -7.03
N LEU A 143 7.31 0.84 -8.08
CA LEU A 143 7.79 2.23 -8.09
C LEU A 143 6.73 3.22 -8.57
N VAL A 144 6.21 3.05 -9.79
CA VAL A 144 5.33 4.07 -10.39
C VAL A 144 4.02 4.22 -9.63
N LEU A 145 3.33 3.12 -9.35
CA LEU A 145 2.05 3.12 -8.64
C LEU A 145 2.20 3.59 -7.18
N PRO A 146 3.19 3.10 -6.39
CA PRO A 146 3.46 3.64 -5.06
C PRO A 146 3.77 5.13 -5.06
N LEU A 147 4.57 5.65 -6.00
CA LEU A 147 4.89 7.09 -6.05
C LEU A 147 3.66 7.95 -6.35
N ILE A 148 2.78 7.50 -7.25
CA ILE A 148 1.51 8.20 -7.52
C ILE A 148 0.65 8.22 -6.25
N ALA A 149 0.48 7.07 -5.60
CA ALA A 149 -0.30 6.99 -4.38
C ALA A 149 0.28 7.89 -3.29
N LEU A 150 1.59 7.85 -3.03
CA LEU A 150 2.23 8.73 -2.05
C LEU A 150 2.01 10.22 -2.35
N GLY A 151 2.14 10.63 -3.61
CA GLY A 151 1.90 12.01 -4.01
C GLY A 151 0.46 12.46 -3.76
N VAL A 152 -0.51 11.62 -4.10
CA VAL A 152 -1.93 11.90 -3.88
C VAL A 152 -2.30 11.87 -2.40
N THR A 153 -1.79 10.89 -1.65
CA THR A 153 -1.99 10.76 -0.20
C THR A 153 -1.47 11.99 0.53
N LEU A 154 -0.29 12.49 0.15
CA LEU A 154 0.22 13.75 0.70
C LEU A 154 -0.72 14.91 0.38
N ALA A 155 -1.12 15.05 -0.89
CA ALA A 155 -2.00 16.14 -1.30
C ALA A 155 -3.36 16.09 -0.56
N GLY A 156 -3.88 14.89 -0.34
CA GLY A 156 -5.09 14.66 0.45
C GLY A 156 -4.92 15.04 1.91
N TYR A 157 -3.81 14.62 2.55
CA TYR A 157 -3.49 15.01 3.92
C TYR A 157 -3.31 16.53 4.07
N LEU A 158 -2.70 17.19 3.09
CA LEU A 158 -2.62 18.66 3.05
C LEU A 158 -4.01 19.30 2.99
N GLY A 159 -4.92 18.74 2.20
CA GLY A 159 -6.31 19.17 2.14
C GLY A 159 -7.01 19.04 3.50
N GLU A 160 -6.79 17.92 4.19
CA GLU A 160 -7.31 17.68 5.54
C GLU A 160 -6.76 18.70 6.56
N GLN A 161 -5.47 19.01 6.51
CA GLN A 161 -4.86 20.02 7.38
C GLN A 161 -5.44 21.42 7.15
N ILE A 162 -5.86 21.75 5.93
CA ILE A 162 -6.57 23.00 5.64
C ILE A 162 -7.97 22.98 6.29
N VAL A 163 -8.70 21.87 6.20
CA VAL A 163 -10.01 21.71 6.85
C VAL A 163 -9.88 21.86 8.36
N ALA A 164 -8.92 21.17 8.98
CA ALA A 164 -8.62 21.32 10.39
C ALA A 164 -8.28 22.77 10.74
N SER A 165 -7.44 23.44 9.94
CA SER A 165 -7.06 24.85 10.17
C SER A 165 -8.25 25.79 10.21
N ILE A 166 -9.21 25.61 9.29
CA ILE A 166 -10.45 26.40 9.26
C ILE A 166 -11.27 26.16 10.54
N TRP A 167 -11.37 24.90 10.98
CA TRP A 167 -12.11 24.55 12.19
C TRP A 167 -11.48 25.13 13.45
N PHE A 168 -10.15 25.04 13.61
CA PHE A 168 -9.42 25.68 14.71
C PHE A 168 -9.60 27.21 14.73
N ALA A 169 -9.49 27.85 13.57
CA ALA A 169 -9.70 29.29 13.44
C ALA A 169 -11.12 29.71 13.82
N ALA A 170 -12.13 28.90 13.48
CA ALA A 170 -13.53 29.13 13.89
C ALA A 170 -13.74 29.06 15.42
N HIS A 171 -12.83 28.41 16.15
CA HIS A 171 -12.83 28.33 17.62
C HIS A 171 -11.94 29.39 18.28
N GLY A 172 -11.43 30.38 17.52
CA GLY A 172 -10.55 31.43 18.04
C GLY A 172 -9.12 30.95 18.31
N LEU A 173 -8.76 29.76 17.83
CA LEU A 173 -7.42 29.19 17.99
C LEU A 173 -6.55 29.51 16.77
N ASN A 174 -5.25 29.71 16.97
CA ASN A 174 -4.32 29.95 15.87
C ASN A 174 -3.83 28.61 15.28
N PRO A 175 -4.24 28.24 14.04
CA PRO A 175 -3.85 26.96 13.44
C PRO A 175 -2.35 26.89 13.12
N PHE A 176 -1.65 28.02 12.92
CA PHE A 176 -0.23 28.00 12.64
C PHE A 176 0.60 27.54 13.83
N THR A 177 0.21 27.94 15.04
CA THR A 177 0.92 27.54 16.27
C THR A 177 0.54 26.15 16.75
N LEU A 178 -0.65 25.65 16.37
CA LEU A 178 -1.20 24.38 16.86
C LEU A 178 -1.11 23.23 15.85
N LEU A 179 -1.21 23.50 14.55
CA LEU A 179 -1.17 22.46 13.51
C LEU A 179 0.16 22.52 12.75
N TRP A 180 0.44 23.67 12.13
CA TRP A 180 1.55 23.80 11.19
C TRP A 180 2.91 23.81 11.89
N ALA A 181 3.00 24.31 13.13
CA ALA A 181 4.22 24.30 13.93
C ALA A 181 4.64 22.88 14.37
N HIS A 182 3.69 21.96 14.47
CA HIS A 182 3.92 20.56 14.87
C HIS A 182 3.95 19.60 13.69
N TRP A 183 3.62 20.07 12.49
CA TRP A 183 3.69 19.28 11.28
C TRP A 183 5.13 19.22 10.77
N GLY A 184 5.68 18.00 10.70
CA GLY A 184 6.97 17.70 10.06
C GLY A 184 6.79 17.12 8.65
N PRO A 185 6.42 17.92 7.63
CA PRO A 185 6.19 17.41 6.27
C PRO A 185 7.38 16.64 5.73
N TYR A 186 8.57 17.20 5.89
CA TYR A 186 9.78 16.67 5.29
C TYR A 186 10.18 15.33 5.89
N SER A 187 10.11 15.19 7.22
CA SER A 187 10.41 13.91 7.88
C SER A 187 9.40 12.84 7.48
N THR A 188 8.10 13.15 7.53
CA THR A 188 7.04 12.23 7.08
C THR A 188 7.24 11.81 5.62
N TRP A 189 7.51 12.75 4.72
CA TRP A 189 7.68 12.44 3.30
C TRP A 189 8.91 11.58 3.03
N LEU A 190 10.04 11.92 3.66
CA LEU A 190 11.26 11.15 3.55
C LEU A 190 11.07 9.74 4.09
N HIS A 191 10.34 9.58 5.20
CA HIS A 191 9.99 8.27 5.75
C HIS A 191 9.18 7.44 4.76
N LEU A 192 8.12 8.01 4.21
CA LEU A 192 7.25 7.33 3.26
C LEU A 192 8.00 6.92 1.99
N VAL A 193 8.86 7.79 1.45
CA VAL A 193 9.72 7.45 0.32
C VAL A 193 10.71 6.34 0.68
N ALA A 194 11.29 6.38 1.89
CA ALA A 194 12.21 5.35 2.37
C ALA A 194 11.55 3.97 2.55
N THR A 195 10.22 3.90 2.66
CA THR A 195 9.52 2.61 2.67
C THR A 195 9.48 1.92 1.30
N ILE A 196 9.64 2.67 0.19
CA ILE A 196 9.49 2.12 -1.16
C ILE A 196 10.49 1.00 -1.44
N PRO A 197 11.81 1.14 -1.21
CA PRO A 197 12.77 0.07 -1.49
C PRO A 197 12.51 -1.19 -0.66
N VAL A 198 12.18 -1.03 0.62
CA VAL A 198 11.86 -2.15 1.51
C VAL A 198 10.59 -2.85 1.03
N SER A 199 9.53 -2.09 0.73
CA SER A 199 8.27 -2.63 0.24
C SER A 199 8.42 -3.30 -1.14
N ALA A 200 9.27 -2.76 -2.02
CA ALA A 200 9.53 -3.29 -3.35
C ALA A 200 10.10 -4.70 -3.30
N VAL A 201 11.11 -4.93 -2.45
CA VAL A 201 11.73 -6.25 -2.29
C VAL A 201 10.79 -7.20 -1.55
N TRP A 202 10.10 -6.71 -0.51
CA TRP A 202 9.16 -7.51 0.29
C TRP A 202 7.97 -8.02 -0.51
N ALA A 203 7.50 -7.23 -1.48
CA ALA A 203 6.37 -7.54 -2.34
C ALA A 203 6.70 -8.50 -3.49
N LEU A 204 7.98 -8.81 -3.75
CA LEU A 204 8.39 -9.68 -4.86
C LEU A 204 7.69 -11.05 -4.91
N PRO A 205 7.46 -11.77 -3.79
CA PRO A 205 6.68 -13.02 -3.81
C PRO A 205 5.29 -12.80 -4.40
N ALA A 206 4.61 -11.73 -3.98
CA ALA A 206 3.27 -11.43 -4.44
C ALA A 206 3.24 -10.96 -5.90
N ILE A 207 4.19 -10.10 -6.28
CA ILE A 207 4.34 -9.64 -7.67
C ILE A 207 4.58 -10.82 -8.60
N GLY A 208 5.51 -11.71 -8.24
CA GLY A 208 5.81 -12.91 -9.01
C GLY A 208 4.62 -13.85 -9.10
N TRP A 209 3.94 -14.13 -7.99
CA TRP A 209 2.77 -15.01 -7.95
C TRP A 209 1.61 -14.50 -8.80
N LEU A 210 1.27 -13.22 -8.68
CA LEU A 210 0.16 -12.62 -9.42
C LEU A 210 0.47 -12.52 -10.92
N LEU A 211 1.69 -12.12 -11.30
CA LEU A 211 2.11 -12.12 -12.71
C LEU A 211 2.20 -13.53 -13.28
N PHE A 212 2.63 -14.51 -12.49
CA PHE A 212 2.65 -15.91 -12.90
C PHE A 212 1.24 -16.38 -13.27
N TRP A 213 0.24 -16.17 -12.41
CA TRP A 213 -1.13 -16.55 -12.72
C TRP A 213 -1.76 -15.71 -13.82
N SER A 214 -1.39 -14.43 -13.93
CA SER A 214 -1.75 -13.59 -15.07
C SER A 214 -1.25 -14.21 -16.38
N ALA A 215 -0.02 -14.75 -16.41
CA ALA A 215 0.56 -15.41 -17.57
C ALA A 215 0.12 -16.88 -17.75
N ALA A 216 -0.23 -17.60 -16.69
CA ALA A 216 -0.50 -19.04 -16.77
C ALA A 216 -1.99 -19.37 -16.90
N ALA A 217 -2.89 -18.54 -16.38
CA ALA A 217 -4.31 -18.86 -16.40
C ALA A 217 -4.94 -18.67 -17.80
N ARG A 218 -5.74 -19.66 -18.24
CA ARG A 218 -6.59 -19.56 -19.44
C ARG A 218 -7.87 -18.78 -19.18
N SER A 219 -8.41 -18.85 -17.97
CA SER A 219 -9.58 -18.07 -17.61
C SER A 219 -9.52 -17.68 -16.13
N LYS A 220 -10.02 -16.49 -15.82
CA LYS A 220 -10.20 -15.98 -14.46
C LYS A 220 -8.93 -16.14 -13.59
N PRO A 221 -7.82 -15.44 -13.89
CA PRO A 221 -6.56 -15.56 -13.13
C PRO A 221 -6.73 -15.43 -11.61
N PHE A 222 -7.68 -14.59 -11.17
CA PHE A 222 -8.04 -14.42 -9.75
C PHE A 222 -8.33 -15.73 -9.05
N LEU A 223 -9.18 -16.55 -9.65
CA LEU A 223 -9.61 -17.82 -9.05
C LEU A 223 -8.42 -18.75 -8.88
N TRP A 224 -7.54 -18.83 -9.88
CA TRP A 224 -6.35 -19.67 -9.77
C TRP A 224 -5.37 -19.16 -8.72
N ALA A 225 -5.09 -17.85 -8.71
CA ALA A 225 -4.15 -17.26 -7.76
C ALA A 225 -4.58 -17.44 -6.30
N VAL A 226 -5.88 -17.40 -6.02
CA VAL A 226 -6.43 -17.51 -4.66
C VAL A 226 -6.83 -18.94 -4.30
N MET A 227 -7.51 -19.67 -5.18
CA MET A 227 -8.03 -21.00 -4.86
C MET A 227 -6.93 -22.04 -4.70
N VAL A 228 -5.87 -21.99 -5.52
CA VAL A 228 -4.78 -22.97 -5.43
C VAL A 228 -4.14 -23.01 -4.03
N PRO A 229 -3.68 -21.89 -3.45
CA PRO A 229 -3.07 -21.91 -2.13
C PRO A 229 -4.10 -22.20 -1.02
N VAL A 230 -5.33 -21.69 -1.14
CA VAL A 230 -6.38 -21.93 -0.15
C VAL A 230 -6.79 -23.40 -0.10
N LEU A 231 -7.05 -24.03 -1.25
CA LEU A 231 -7.39 -25.45 -1.32
C LEU A 231 -6.23 -26.32 -0.84
N ALA A 232 -4.99 -25.99 -1.21
CA ALA A 232 -3.81 -26.67 -0.68
C ALA A 232 -3.71 -26.56 0.85
N GLY A 233 -4.07 -25.42 1.44
CA GLY A 233 -4.07 -25.22 2.89
C GLY A 233 -5.16 -26.00 3.61
N VAL A 234 -6.35 -26.06 3.02
CA VAL A 234 -7.42 -26.94 3.50
C VAL A 234 -6.93 -28.38 3.45
N LEU A 235 -6.46 -28.88 2.31
CA LEU A 235 -5.94 -30.24 2.19
C LEU A 235 -4.82 -30.54 3.19
N ASN A 236 -3.87 -29.62 3.40
CA ASN A 236 -2.82 -29.76 4.41
C ASN A 236 -3.39 -29.89 5.82
N SER A 237 -4.47 -29.17 6.14
CA SER A 237 -5.15 -29.26 7.44
C SER A 237 -5.84 -30.62 7.64
N TRP A 238 -6.40 -31.20 6.57
CA TRP A 238 -6.98 -32.54 6.62
C TRP A 238 -5.90 -33.62 6.79
N ILE A 239 -4.78 -33.51 6.08
CA ILE A 239 -3.61 -34.39 6.23
C ILE A 239 -3.09 -34.34 7.68
N ALA A 240 -3.03 -33.14 8.27
CA ALA A 240 -2.65 -32.95 9.67
C ALA A 240 -3.62 -33.66 10.63
N LEU A 241 -4.94 -33.58 10.38
CA LEU A 241 -5.96 -34.26 11.16
C LEU A 241 -5.82 -35.80 11.10
N LEU A 242 -5.41 -36.33 9.95
CA LEU A 242 -5.09 -37.75 9.77
C LEU A 242 -3.74 -38.17 10.39
N ARG A 243 -3.03 -37.24 11.08
CA ARG A 243 -1.71 -37.44 11.68
C ARG A 243 -0.63 -37.88 10.68
N LEU A 244 -0.80 -37.52 9.41
CA LEU A 244 0.18 -37.74 8.36
C LEU A 244 1.20 -36.59 8.34
N PRO A 245 2.39 -36.78 7.70
CA PRO A 245 3.35 -35.70 7.51
C PRO A 245 2.72 -34.51 6.79
N HIS A 246 2.76 -33.34 7.42
CA HIS A 246 2.13 -32.11 6.93
C HIS A 246 3.04 -30.91 7.17
N VAL A 247 2.73 -29.80 6.50
CA VAL A 247 3.40 -28.52 6.71
C VAL A 247 2.79 -27.84 7.95
N PRO A 248 3.61 -27.28 8.87
CA PRO A 248 3.09 -26.52 10.01
C PRO A 248 2.11 -25.43 9.58
N ILE A 249 0.98 -25.33 10.28
CA ILE A 249 -0.15 -24.47 9.88
C ILE A 249 0.25 -23.00 9.77
N GLU A 250 1.04 -22.51 10.73
CA GLU A 250 1.55 -21.13 10.75
C GLU A 250 2.47 -20.85 9.56
N PHE A 251 3.38 -21.78 9.27
CA PHE A 251 4.25 -21.66 8.11
C PHE A 251 3.45 -21.68 6.80
N PHE A 252 2.47 -22.58 6.67
CA PHE A 252 1.66 -22.70 5.47
C PHE A 252 0.89 -21.40 5.19
N TRP A 253 0.09 -20.94 6.15
CA TRP A 253 -0.75 -19.76 5.94
C TRP A 253 0.07 -18.47 5.88
N GLY A 254 1.14 -18.35 6.66
CA GLY A 254 2.05 -17.22 6.59
C GLY A 254 2.80 -17.16 5.25
N ASN A 255 3.56 -18.20 4.92
CA ASN A 255 4.53 -18.16 3.82
C ASN A 255 3.97 -18.61 2.47
N LEU A 256 3.00 -19.53 2.44
CA LEU A 256 2.48 -20.10 1.19
C LEU A 256 1.16 -19.47 0.75
N VAL A 257 0.48 -18.74 1.65
CA VAL A 257 -0.78 -18.04 1.33
C VAL A 257 -0.64 -16.53 1.51
N ALA A 258 -0.30 -16.06 2.71
CA ALA A 258 -0.26 -14.63 2.99
C ALA A 258 0.88 -13.93 2.23
N ARG A 259 2.09 -14.51 2.16
CA ARG A 259 3.18 -13.86 1.41
C ARG A 259 2.90 -13.70 -0.10
N PRO A 260 2.44 -14.72 -0.84
CA PRO A 260 2.14 -14.57 -2.27
C PRO A 260 0.91 -13.71 -2.59
N LEU A 261 0.01 -13.47 -1.63
CA LEU A 261 -1.23 -12.71 -1.87
C LEU A 261 -1.23 -11.32 -1.24
N LEU A 262 -0.60 -11.15 -0.08
CA LEU A 262 -0.73 -9.99 0.79
C LEU A 262 0.58 -9.22 0.99
N SER A 263 1.75 -9.75 0.59
CA SER A 263 3.01 -8.98 0.66
C SER A 263 3.02 -7.74 -0.25
N ILE A 264 2.07 -7.63 -1.18
CA ILE A 264 1.88 -6.43 -2.01
C ILE A 264 1.28 -5.25 -1.22
N ILE A 265 0.68 -5.51 -0.05
CA ILE A 265 0.12 -4.48 0.82
C ILE A 265 1.29 -3.62 1.36
N PRO A 266 1.29 -2.30 1.10
CA PRO A 266 2.30 -1.40 1.63
C PRO A 266 2.34 -1.48 3.16
N GLY A 267 3.54 -1.58 3.74
CA GLY A 267 3.72 -1.68 5.19
C GLY A 267 3.47 -3.08 5.76
N SER A 268 3.10 -4.10 4.98
CA SER A 268 2.93 -5.48 5.50
C SER A 268 4.20 -6.05 6.14
N TRP A 269 5.37 -5.55 5.76
CA TRP A 269 6.67 -5.88 6.35
C TRP A 269 6.83 -5.40 7.81
N VAL A 270 6.01 -4.46 8.27
CA VAL A 270 6.01 -3.98 9.66
C VAL A 270 5.77 -5.12 10.66
N THR A 271 4.96 -6.11 10.26
CA THR A 271 4.65 -7.30 11.06
C THR A 271 5.90 -8.06 11.52
N THR A 272 6.98 -8.02 10.74
CA THR A 272 8.24 -8.73 11.01
C THR A 272 8.91 -8.28 12.30
N TYR A 273 8.82 -6.98 12.64
CA TYR A 273 9.37 -6.46 13.89
C TYR A 273 8.30 -6.11 14.92
N ALA A 274 7.09 -5.73 14.49
CA ALA A 274 5.99 -5.42 15.41
C ALA A 274 5.47 -6.65 16.18
N ALA A 275 5.61 -7.85 15.62
CA ALA A 275 5.23 -9.10 16.30
C ALA A 275 6.28 -9.61 17.31
N ASN A 276 7.46 -8.96 17.40
CA ASN A 276 8.50 -9.40 18.33
C ASN A 276 8.15 -8.98 19.76
N PRO A 277 8.10 -9.92 20.73
CA PRO A 277 7.73 -9.61 22.13
C PRO A 277 8.65 -8.60 22.83
N GLY A 278 9.88 -8.40 22.33
CA GLY A 278 10.83 -7.41 22.83
C GLY A 278 10.79 -6.06 22.10
N PHE A 279 9.96 -5.91 21.06
CA PHE A 279 9.82 -4.66 20.34
C PHE A 279 8.91 -3.70 21.11
N VAL A 280 9.53 -2.87 21.93
CA VAL A 280 8.87 -1.76 22.61
C VAL A 280 9.25 -0.48 21.89
N ILE A 281 8.27 0.27 21.43
CA ILE A 281 8.48 1.59 20.85
C ILE A 281 8.68 2.56 22.02
N PRO A 282 9.87 3.14 22.21
CA PRO A 282 10.13 4.08 23.28
C PRO A 282 9.12 5.24 23.27
N ALA A 283 8.69 5.69 24.45
CA ALA A 283 7.62 6.67 24.59
C ALA A 283 7.99 8.06 24.03
N ASP A 284 9.28 8.33 23.88
CA ASP A 284 9.86 9.53 23.26
C ASP A 284 9.81 9.50 21.72
N ILE A 285 9.50 8.36 21.10
CA ILE A 285 9.27 8.29 19.66
C ILE A 285 7.84 8.77 19.35
N THR A 286 7.75 9.84 18.55
CA THR A 286 6.52 10.46 18.09
C THR A 286 6.43 10.44 16.55
N GLY A 287 5.31 10.86 15.97
CA GLY A 287 5.19 10.97 14.52
C GLY A 287 5.23 9.62 13.81
N ILE A 288 5.68 9.66 12.55
CA ILE A 288 5.72 8.50 11.66
C ILE A 288 6.66 7.39 12.15
N ASP A 289 7.70 7.73 12.91
CA ASP A 289 8.66 6.79 13.49
C ASP A 289 8.02 5.86 14.51
N ARG A 290 7.01 6.34 15.26
CA ARG A 290 6.30 5.53 16.27
C ARG A 290 5.54 4.36 15.65
N THR A 291 5.39 4.35 14.34
CA THR A 291 4.33 3.60 13.68
C THR A 291 4.83 2.80 12.48
N LEU A 292 5.80 3.33 11.73
CA LEU A 292 6.56 2.56 10.74
C LEU A 292 7.91 2.09 11.30
N GLY A 293 8.20 2.37 12.56
CA GLY A 293 9.53 2.25 13.12
C GLY A 293 10.47 3.35 12.60
N THR A 294 11.59 3.52 13.30
CA THR A 294 12.67 4.38 12.83
C THR A 294 13.26 3.87 11.51
N PHE A 295 13.98 4.72 10.77
CA PHE A 295 14.72 4.28 9.57
C PHE A 295 15.56 3.03 9.85
N GLY A 296 16.28 2.98 10.97
CA GLY A 296 17.06 1.80 11.35
C GLY A 296 16.21 0.53 11.44
N THR A 297 15.06 0.61 12.11
CA THR A 297 14.13 -0.52 12.28
C THR A 297 13.55 -0.99 10.94
N MET A 298 13.16 -0.05 10.06
CA MET A 298 12.62 -0.40 8.74
C MET A 298 13.63 -1.20 7.92
N TYR A 299 14.87 -0.73 7.85
CA TYR A 299 15.91 -1.36 7.05
C TYR A 299 16.49 -2.64 7.68
N GLN A 300 16.30 -2.87 8.99
CA GLN A 300 16.60 -4.17 9.61
C GLN A 300 15.80 -5.32 8.98
N THR A 301 14.63 -5.05 8.40
CA THR A 301 13.87 -6.06 7.63
C THR A 301 14.70 -6.65 6.49
N LEU A 302 15.61 -5.87 5.88
CA LEU A 302 16.50 -6.36 4.83
C LEU A 302 17.57 -7.34 5.34
N LEU A 303 17.81 -7.40 6.65
CA LEU A 303 18.74 -8.35 7.25
C LEU A 303 18.07 -9.70 7.53
N GLN A 304 16.74 -9.79 7.45
CA GLN A 304 16.01 -11.02 7.73
C GLN A 304 16.13 -12.02 6.58
N PRO A 305 16.48 -13.30 6.83
CA PRO A 305 16.57 -14.31 5.77
C PRO A 305 15.25 -14.48 4.99
N GLU A 306 14.11 -14.35 5.67
CA GLU A 306 12.77 -14.45 5.09
C GLU A 306 12.55 -13.48 3.93
N MET A 307 13.11 -12.27 4.02
CA MET A 307 13.05 -11.24 2.98
C MET A 307 13.63 -11.75 1.66
N TRP A 308 14.82 -12.35 1.73
CA TRP A 308 15.57 -12.80 0.56
C TRP A 308 15.06 -14.12 0.00
N ILE A 309 14.60 -15.03 0.86
CA ILE A 309 13.91 -16.25 0.42
C ILE A 309 12.68 -15.87 -0.41
N GLY A 310 11.87 -14.93 0.10
CA GLY A 310 10.74 -14.39 -0.63
C GLY A 310 11.14 -13.75 -1.96
N ALA A 311 12.18 -12.90 -1.96
CA ALA A 311 12.68 -12.24 -3.16
C ALA A 311 13.14 -13.24 -4.24
N ILE A 312 13.82 -14.32 -3.85
CA ILE A 312 14.27 -15.38 -4.76
C ILE A 312 13.06 -16.11 -5.36
N VAL A 313 12.10 -16.52 -4.54
CA VAL A 313 10.86 -17.18 -5.00
C VAL A 313 10.07 -16.28 -5.95
N GLY A 314 9.88 -15.01 -5.58
CA GLY A 314 9.21 -14.01 -6.42
C GLY A 314 9.91 -13.82 -7.77
N THR A 315 11.25 -13.72 -7.76
CA THR A 315 12.05 -13.57 -8.99
C THR A 315 11.92 -14.80 -9.90
N ALA A 316 11.92 -16.01 -9.32
CA ALA A 316 11.70 -17.24 -10.07
C ALA A 316 10.31 -17.29 -10.71
N LEU A 317 9.27 -16.83 -10.00
CA LEU A 317 7.91 -16.74 -10.53
C LEU A 317 7.78 -15.66 -11.63
N ILE A 318 8.47 -14.53 -11.51
CA ILE A 318 8.57 -13.53 -12.59
C ILE A 318 9.25 -14.14 -13.82
N ALA A 319 10.33 -14.90 -13.64
CA ALA A 319 10.99 -15.59 -14.75
C ALA A 319 10.06 -16.63 -15.41
N ALA A 320 9.28 -17.36 -14.62
CA ALA A 320 8.24 -18.25 -15.13
C ALA A 320 7.15 -17.49 -15.90
N ALA A 321 6.72 -16.32 -15.43
CA ALA A 321 5.76 -15.48 -16.14
C ALA A 321 6.30 -15.00 -17.50
N ILE A 322 7.59 -14.62 -17.57
CA ILE A 322 8.28 -14.27 -18.82
C ILE A 322 8.28 -15.48 -19.77
N TRP A 323 8.59 -16.67 -19.25
CA TRP A 323 8.57 -17.89 -20.05
C TRP A 323 7.17 -18.18 -20.59
N PHE A 324 6.13 -18.14 -19.76
CA PHE A 324 4.74 -18.37 -20.20
C PHE A 324 4.28 -17.36 -21.27
N ARG A 325 4.68 -16.09 -21.15
CA ARG A 325 4.36 -15.06 -22.16
C ARG A 325 4.94 -15.39 -23.54
N ARG A 326 6.11 -16.03 -23.61
CA ARG A 326 6.73 -16.41 -24.90
C ARG A 326 5.89 -17.43 -25.67
N TRP A 327 5.27 -18.39 -24.97
CA TRP A 327 4.63 -19.55 -25.58
C TRP A 327 3.10 -19.46 -25.66
N ARG A 328 2.45 -18.60 -24.88
CA ARG A 328 0.99 -18.51 -24.82
C ARG A 328 0.51 -17.17 -25.34
N ASP A 329 0.15 -17.13 -26.61
CA ASP A 329 -0.39 -15.93 -27.27
C ASP A 329 -1.92 -15.90 -27.32
N GLU A 330 -2.57 -17.03 -27.05
CA GLU A 330 -4.03 -17.19 -27.15
C GLU A 330 -4.64 -17.63 -25.81
N VAL A 331 -5.92 -17.29 -25.62
CA VAL A 331 -6.76 -17.62 -24.46
C VAL A 331 -7.66 -18.80 -24.78
#